data_AF-A0A550J3M3-F1
#
_entry.id   AF-A0A550J3M3-F1
#
_cell.length_a   1.000
_cell.length_b   1.000
_cell.length_c   1.000
_cell.angle_alpha   90.00
_cell.angle_beta   90.00
_cell.angle_gamma   90.00
#
_symmetry.space_group_name_H-M   'P 1'
#
loop_
_entity.id
_entity.type
_entity.pdbx_description
1 polymer ?
#
loop_
_entity_poly.entity_id
_entity_poly.type
_entity_poly.pdbx_seq_one_letter_code
_entity_poly.pdbx_strand_id
1 'polypeptide(L)'
;MAQARAKERLSKAKRGAVVPQSVKTRITIYLDDSVIEEFRARAEFAGKGYQTMINDALKGYLAKDTDTLEELLRKVIREEMGRAA
;
A
#
# COMPACT_ATOMS: atom_id res chain seq x y z
N MET A 1 -8.87 45.20 12.56
CA MET A 1 -9.97 44.25 12.83
C MET A 1 -10.81 44.08 11.57
N ALA A 2 -10.46 43.15 10.68
CA ALA A 2 -11.32 42.71 9.57
C ALA A 2 -10.74 41.44 8.94
N GLN A 3 -10.95 40.29 9.58
CA GLN A 3 -10.68 38.98 8.97
C GLN A 3 -11.91 38.09 9.20
N ALA A 4 -12.87 38.09 8.27
CA ALA A 4 -14.00 37.15 8.30
C ALA A 4 -14.80 37.14 6.98
N ARG A 5 -14.22 36.73 5.84
CA ARG A 5 -15.01 36.47 4.60
C ARG A 5 -14.55 35.28 3.75
N ALA A 6 -13.82 34.31 4.31
CA ALA A 6 -13.39 33.11 3.58
C ALA A 6 -14.05 31.81 4.06
N LYS A 7 -15.07 31.86 4.94
CA LYS A 7 -15.67 30.65 5.55
C LYS A 7 -16.98 30.19 4.89
N GLU A 8 -17.55 30.97 3.97
CA GLU A 8 -18.95 30.77 3.56
C GLU A 8 -19.14 30.08 2.19
N ARG A 9 -18.06 29.71 1.48
CA ARG A 9 -18.17 29.08 0.14
C ARG A 9 -18.09 27.55 0.14
N LEU A 10 -18.15 26.91 1.31
CA LEU A 10 -18.15 25.44 1.43
C LEU A 10 -19.47 24.86 1.98
N SER A 11 -20.57 25.62 1.95
CA SER A 11 -21.88 25.17 2.44
C SER A 11 -22.81 24.62 1.34
N LYS A 12 -22.42 24.71 0.05
CA LYS A 12 -23.26 24.31 -1.10
C LYS A 12 -22.74 23.11 -1.91
N ALA A 13 -21.72 22.40 -1.44
CA ALA A 13 -21.33 21.14 -2.06
C ALA A 13 -22.33 20.05 -1.62
N LYS A 14 -23.27 19.67 -2.50
CA LYS A 14 -24.08 18.46 -2.34
C LYS A 14 -23.11 17.28 -2.19
N ARG A 15 -23.09 16.64 -1.01
CA ARG A 15 -22.38 15.37 -0.81
C ARG A 15 -23.08 14.33 -1.68
N GLY A 16 -22.54 14.07 -2.88
CA GLY A 16 -22.98 12.96 -3.71
C GLY A 16 -22.89 11.66 -2.91
N ALA A 17 -23.76 10.70 -3.23
CA ALA A 17 -23.73 9.39 -2.60
C ALA A 17 -22.30 8.84 -2.59
N VAL A 18 -21.79 8.51 -1.41
CA VAL A 18 -20.47 7.92 -1.25
C VAL A 18 -20.53 6.57 -1.96
N VAL A 19 -19.99 6.50 -3.17
CA VAL A 19 -19.80 5.24 -3.88
C VAL A 19 -18.95 4.37 -2.94
N PRO A 20 -19.45 3.21 -2.47
CA PRO A 20 -18.65 2.36 -1.63
C PRO A 20 -17.39 1.96 -2.40
N GLN A 21 -16.21 2.21 -1.83
CA GLN A 21 -14.94 1.74 -2.38
C GLN A 21 -14.89 0.22 -2.21
N SER A 22 -15.53 -0.51 -3.13
CA SER A 22 -15.87 -1.93 -2.97
C SER A 22 -14.68 -2.91 -2.87
N VAL A 23 -13.44 -2.44 -2.99
CA VAL A 23 -12.23 -3.29 -3.05
C VAL A 23 -11.31 -3.12 -1.84
N LYS A 24 -11.51 -2.09 -1.00
CA LYS A 24 -10.59 -1.79 0.13
C LYS A 24 -11.35 -1.68 1.44
N THR A 25 -11.01 -2.54 2.40
CA THR A 25 -11.53 -2.45 3.77
C THR A 25 -10.77 -1.39 4.55
N ARG A 26 -11.48 -0.45 5.19
CA ARG A 26 -10.86 0.49 6.13
C ARG A 26 -10.54 -0.26 7.42
N ILE A 27 -9.26 -0.28 7.80
CA ILE A 27 -8.78 -0.87 9.05
C ILE A 27 -8.09 0.20 9.90
N THR A 28 -8.08 -0.01 11.20
CA THR A 28 -7.25 0.77 12.13
C THR A 28 -6.04 -0.07 12.47
N ILE A 29 -4.86 0.37 12.05
CA ILE A 29 -3.56 -0.27 12.35
C ILE A 29 -2.59 0.81 12.81
N TYR A 30 -1.61 0.44 13.64
CA TYR A 30 -0.45 1.27 13.92
C TYR A 30 0.62 1.01 12.87
N LEU A 31 1.21 2.08 12.34
CA LEU A 31 2.40 2.06 11.49
C LEU A 31 3.34 3.11 12.06
N ASP A 32 4.64 2.83 12.02
CA ASP A 32 5.64 3.80 12.47
C ASP A 32 5.59 5.07 11.61
N ASP A 33 5.74 6.23 12.24
CA ASP A 33 5.73 7.52 11.54
C ASP A 33 6.80 7.56 10.44
N SER A 34 7.98 6.98 10.70
CA SER A 34 9.07 6.88 9.71
C SER A 34 8.66 6.12 8.45
N VAL A 35 7.85 5.05 8.60
CA VAL A 35 7.32 4.27 7.48
C VAL A 35 6.32 5.13 6.70
N ILE A 36 5.41 5.80 7.39
CA ILE A 36 4.40 6.65 6.76
C ILE A 36 5.06 7.75 5.92
N GLU A 37 6.05 8.45 6.49
CA GLU A 37 6.73 9.57 5.83
C GLU A 37 7.53 9.11 4.60
N GLU A 38 8.23 7.97 4.69
CA GLU A 38 8.95 7.41 3.54
C GLU A 38 7.99 7.06 2.39
N PHE A 39 6.86 6.41 2.72
CA PHE A 39 5.86 6.07 1.70
C PHE A 39 5.17 7.32 1.13
N ARG A 40 5.00 8.42 1.87
CA ARG A 40 4.52 9.70 1.33
C ARG A 40 5.51 10.25 0.30
N ALA A 41 6.79 10.38 0.66
CA ALA A 41 7.81 10.94 -0.22
C ALA A 41 7.94 10.14 -1.54
N ARG A 42 7.92 8.81 -1.44
CA ARG A 42 7.98 7.94 -2.64
C ARG A 42 6.72 8.03 -3.50
N ALA A 43 5.55 8.16 -2.86
CA ALA A 43 4.28 8.22 -3.56
C ALA A 43 4.10 9.53 -4.34
N GLU A 44 4.58 10.65 -3.78
CA GLU A 44 4.63 11.94 -4.47
C GLU A 44 5.43 11.86 -5.78
N PHE A 45 6.62 11.25 -5.73
CA PHE A 45 7.45 11.05 -6.93
C PHE A 45 6.79 10.12 -7.96
N ALA A 46 6.10 9.08 -7.49
CA ALA A 46 5.47 8.08 -8.35
C ALA A 46 4.09 8.49 -8.90
N GLY A 47 3.54 9.64 -8.49
CA GLY A 47 2.19 10.06 -8.85
C GLY A 47 1.09 9.12 -8.36
N LYS A 48 1.36 8.34 -7.30
CA LYS A 48 0.43 7.38 -6.68
C LYS A 48 0.09 7.83 -5.26
N GLY A 49 -0.99 7.30 -4.68
CA GLY A 49 -1.28 7.52 -3.26
C GLY A 49 -0.42 6.62 -2.36
N TYR A 50 0.11 7.15 -1.25
CA TYR A 50 0.94 6.39 -0.30
C TYR A 50 0.23 5.14 0.24
N GLN A 51 -1.08 5.21 0.48
CA GLN A 51 -1.88 4.05 0.89
C GLN A 51 -1.91 2.94 -0.18
N THR A 52 -1.94 3.32 -1.46
CA THR A 52 -1.86 2.34 -2.56
C THR A 52 -0.48 1.70 -2.59
N MET A 53 0.58 2.48 -2.41
CA MET A 53 1.95 1.97 -2.40
C MET A 53 2.21 1.01 -1.22
N ILE A 54 1.71 1.34 -0.02
CA ILE A 54 1.75 0.43 1.13
C ILE A 54 1.04 -0.88 0.82
N ASN A 55 -0.17 -0.80 0.26
CA ASN A 55 -0.95 -2.00 -0.07
C ASN A 55 -0.27 -2.86 -1.16
N ASP A 56 0.35 -2.25 -2.16
CA ASP A 56 1.11 -2.96 -3.19
C ASP A 56 2.36 -3.64 -2.59
N ALA A 57 3.04 -3.00 -1.63
CA ALA A 57 4.14 -3.61 -0.90
C ALA A 57 3.68 -4.82 -0.07
N LEU A 58 2.54 -4.73 0.62
CA LEU A 58 1.94 -5.85 1.36
C LEU A 58 1.56 -7.01 0.43
N LYS A 59 0.96 -6.73 -0.73
CA LYS A 59 0.69 -7.76 -1.75
C LYS A 59 1.96 -8.43 -2.24
N GLY A 60 3.01 -7.64 -2.50
CA GLY A 60 4.31 -8.16 -2.92
C GLY A 60 4.98 -9.02 -1.86
N TYR A 61 4.82 -8.68 -0.58
CA TYR A 61 5.27 -9.51 0.54
C TYR A 61 4.52 -10.85 0.57
N LEU A 62 3.19 -10.82 0.51
CA LEU A 62 2.37 -12.05 0.50
C LEU A 62 2.66 -12.95 -0.71
N ALA A 63 2.98 -12.37 -1.86
CA ALA A 63 3.35 -13.13 -3.07
C ALA A 63 4.73 -13.78 -2.99
N LYS A 64 5.64 -13.28 -2.14
CA LYS A 64 6.98 -13.84 -1.96
C LYS A 64 7.00 -15.05 -1.04
N ASP A 65 6.11 -15.08 -0.05
CA ASP A 65 6.14 -16.06 1.05
C ASP A 65 5.60 -17.44 0.68
N THR A 66 4.89 -17.63 -0.44
CA THR A 66 4.25 -18.93 -0.75
C THR A 66 4.92 -19.78 -1.82
N ASP A 67 5.38 -19.20 -2.93
CA ASP A 67 5.76 -20.05 -4.08
C ASP A 67 7.24 -19.92 -4.47
N THR A 68 7.81 -18.73 -4.44
CA THR A 68 9.07 -18.49 -5.16
C THR A 68 10.33 -19.00 -4.46
N LEU A 69 10.46 -18.76 -3.16
CA LEU A 69 11.68 -19.16 -2.42
C LEU A 69 11.71 -20.66 -2.16
N GLU A 70 10.57 -21.25 -1.79
CA GLU A 70 10.48 -22.68 -1.53
C GLU A 70 10.69 -23.50 -2.82
N GLU A 71 10.12 -23.09 -3.95
CA GLU A 71 10.37 -23.74 -5.24
C GLU A 71 11.83 -23.61 -5.67
N LEU A 72 12.44 -22.44 -5.50
CA LEU A 72 13.86 -22.23 -5.77
C LEU A 72 14.74 -23.14 -4.90
N LEU A 73 14.46 -23.21 -3.60
CA LEU A 73 15.16 -24.10 -2.66
C LEU A 73 14.99 -25.58 -3.05
N ARG A 74 13.76 -26.02 -3.34
CA ARG A 74 13.47 -27.40 -3.78
C ARG A 74 14.15 -27.74 -5.10
N LYS A 75 14.32 -26.77 -5.99
CA LYS A 75 15.03 -26.94 -7.26
C LYS A 75 16.52 -27.11 -7.01
N VAL A 76 17.13 -26.19 -6.27
CA VAL A 76 18.57 -26.24 -5.94
C VAL A 76 18.91 -27.52 -5.18
N ILE A 77 18.11 -27.93 -4.18
CA ILE A 77 18.35 -29.16 -3.43
C ILE A 77 18.29 -30.40 -4.33
N ARG A 78 17.33 -30.47 -5.27
CA ARG A 78 17.23 -31.58 -6.23
C ARG A 78 18.42 -31.62 -7.19
N GLU A 79 18.86 -30.46 -7.67
CA GLU A 79 20.02 -30.37 -8.55
C GLU A 79 21.30 -30.84 -7.85
N GLU A 80 21.50 -30.48 -6.58
CA GLU A 80 22.67 -30.91 -5.82
C GLU A 80 22.62 -32.39 -5.42
N MET A 81 21.44 -32.92 -5.05
CA MET A 81 21.28 -34.37 -4.81
C MET A 81 21.46 -35.20 -6.08
N GLY A 82 21.04 -34.70 -7.24
CA GLY A 82 21.21 -35.37 -8.53
C GLY A 82 22.63 -35.33 -9.07
N ARG A 83 23.46 -34.39 -8.61
CA ARG A 83 24.90 -34.31 -8.93
C ARG A 83 25.78 -35.16 -8.01
N ALA A 84 25.27 -35.49 -6.82
CA ALA A 84 26.00 -36.26 -5.81
C ALA A 84 25.81 -37.79 -5.92
N ALA A 85 25.00 -38.25 -6.88
CA ALA A 85 24.77 -39.67 -7.21
C ALA A 85 25.46 -40.03 -8.53
#